data_AF-A0A7Z8PI98-F1
#
_entry.id   AF-A0A7Z8PI98-F1
#
_cell.length_a   1.000
_cell.length_b   1.000
_cell.length_c   1.000
_cell.angle_alpha   90.00
_cell.angle_beta   90.00
_cell.angle_gamma   90.00
#
_symmetry.space_group_name_H-M   'P 1'
#
loop_
_entity.id
_entity.type
_entity.pdbx_description
1 polymer ?
#
loop_
_entity_poly.entity_id
_entity_poly.type
_entity_poly.pdbx_seq_one_letter_code
_entity_poly.pdbx_strand_id
1 'polypeptide(L)'
;TPIAETLPETQLFWQLLVSAVLLLALAPLYGGAWFRAVDGLQIANLIFQALGIACFAFVLFFWLLRRYPAGTVASFSFVTPVLSVGLGWAVLGEEVSAMIPVAVLLLAGGLWLINRK
;
A
#
# COMPACT_ATOMS: atom_id res chain seq x y z
N THR A 1 25.43 6.15 5.57
CA THR A 1 25.52 5.12 4.51
C THR A 1 25.00 5.73 3.21
N PRO A 2 25.54 5.35 2.04
CA PRO A 2 25.29 6.04 0.76
C PRO A 2 23.82 6.12 0.34
N ILE A 3 22.97 5.24 0.88
CA ILE A 3 21.53 5.15 0.59
C ILE A 3 20.73 6.32 1.19
N ALA A 4 21.26 7.02 2.20
CA ALA A 4 20.57 8.17 2.80
C ALA A 4 20.66 9.45 1.94
N GLU A 5 21.58 9.51 0.97
CA GLU A 5 21.83 10.70 0.13
C GLU A 5 21.10 10.65 -1.23
N THR A 6 20.52 9.51 -1.59
CA THR A 6 19.81 9.36 -2.86
C THR A 6 18.40 9.94 -2.78
N LEU A 7 17.96 10.60 -3.85
CA LEU A 7 16.58 11.08 -3.97
C LEU A 7 15.59 9.91 -3.82
N PRO A 8 14.49 10.06 -3.05
CA PRO A 8 13.47 9.02 -2.86
C PRO A 8 12.86 8.50 -4.18
N GLU A 9 12.83 9.37 -5.18
CA GLU A 9 12.38 9.10 -6.56
C GLU A 9 13.20 7.97 -7.20
N THR A 10 14.54 8.05 -7.04
CA THR A 10 15.49 7.08 -7.58
C THR A 10 15.34 5.74 -6.89
N GLN A 11 15.12 5.73 -5.58
CA GLN A 11 14.87 4.50 -4.82
C GLN A 11 13.57 3.82 -5.28
N LEU A 12 12.49 4.59 -5.44
CA LEU A 12 11.20 4.09 -5.91
C LEU A 12 11.28 3.55 -7.34
N PHE A 13 11.98 4.25 -8.24
CA PHE A 13 12.21 3.80 -9.61
C PHE A 13 12.88 2.43 -9.65
N TRP A 14 13.99 2.27 -8.94
CA TRP A 14 14.71 1.00 -8.90
C TRP A 14 13.88 -0.12 -8.26
N GLN A 15 13.14 0.17 -7.19
CA GLN A 15 12.24 -0.80 -6.58
C GLN A 15 11.18 -1.30 -7.56
N LEU A 16 10.52 -0.40 -8.28
CA LEU A 16 9.48 -0.74 -9.26
C LEU A 16 10.04 -1.47 -10.47
N LEU A 17 11.18 -1.02 -11.01
CA LEU A 17 11.82 -1.63 -12.17
C LEU A 17 12.29 -3.06 -11.86
N VAL A 18 12.98 -3.26 -10.74
CA VAL A 18 13.43 -4.59 -10.31
C VAL A 18 12.23 -5.49 -10.02
N SER A 19 11.19 -4.98 -9.36
CA SER A 19 9.95 -5.73 -9.11
C SER A 19 9.27 -6.13 -10.43
N ALA A 20 9.17 -5.22 -11.41
CA ALA A 20 8.57 -5.52 -12.70
C ALA A 20 9.31 -6.64 -13.44
N VAL A 21 10.65 -6.55 -13.51
CA VAL A 21 11.48 -7.58 -14.17
C VAL A 21 11.34 -8.93 -13.46
N LEU A 22 11.47 -8.95 -12.13
CA LEU A 22 11.38 -10.19 -11.35
C LEU A 22 9.98 -10.81 -11.42
N LEU A 23 8.92 -10.02 -11.26
CA LEU A 23 7.55 -10.53 -11.30
C LEU A 23 7.19 -11.06 -12.69
N LEU A 24 7.63 -10.42 -13.77
CA LEU A 24 7.43 -10.94 -15.13
C LEU A 24 8.23 -12.22 -15.38
N ALA A 25 9.45 -12.32 -14.87
CA ALA A 25 10.26 -13.53 -14.98
C ALA A 25 9.71 -14.71 -14.18
N LEU A 26 9.09 -14.44 -13.01
CA LEU A 26 8.52 -15.45 -12.13
C LEU A 26 7.06 -15.79 -12.44
N ALA A 27 6.32 -14.90 -13.13
CA ALA A 27 4.93 -15.12 -13.54
C ALA A 27 4.65 -16.52 -14.14
N PRO A 28 5.54 -17.14 -14.95
CA PRO A 28 5.30 -18.46 -15.55
C PRO A 28 5.16 -19.59 -14.53
N LEU A 29 5.76 -19.43 -13.34
CA LEU A 29 5.80 -20.46 -12.31
C LEU A 29 4.46 -20.62 -11.58
N TYR A 30 3.55 -19.64 -11.68
CA TYR A 30 2.31 -19.60 -10.90
C TYR A 30 1.10 -20.27 -11.57
N GLY A 31 1.29 -20.94 -12.71
CA GLY A 31 0.26 -21.77 -13.35
C GLY A 31 -0.96 -20.98 -13.84
N GLY A 32 -0.91 -20.52 -15.08
CA GLY A 32 -2.03 -19.85 -15.77
C GLY A 32 -1.69 -19.61 -17.24
N ALA A 33 -2.67 -19.28 -18.07
CA ALA A 33 -2.38 -18.80 -19.41
C ALA A 33 -1.54 -17.51 -19.30
N TRP A 34 -0.36 -17.48 -19.92
CA TRP A 34 0.55 -16.32 -19.92
C TRP A 34 -0.16 -15.03 -20.31
N PHE A 35 -1.10 -15.16 -21.24
CA PHE A 35 -2.12 -14.17 -21.53
C PHE A 35 -3.46 -14.74 -21.09
N ARG A 36 -3.96 -14.28 -19.93
CA ARG A 36 -5.41 -14.22 -19.73
C ARG A 36 -5.97 -13.26 -20.80
N ALA A 37 -7.19 -13.48 -21.26
CA ALA A 37 -7.84 -12.55 -22.18
C ALA A 37 -7.80 -11.15 -21.56
N VAL A 38 -6.91 -10.29 -22.10
CA VAL A 38 -6.68 -8.94 -21.59
C VAL A 38 -7.89 -8.13 -22.00
N ASP A 39 -8.83 -7.99 -21.08
CA ASP A 39 -10.04 -7.21 -21.30
C ASP A 39 -9.76 -5.72 -21.01
N GLY A 40 -10.51 -4.83 -21.65
CA GLY A 40 -10.40 -3.39 -21.45
C GLY A 40 -10.57 -2.99 -19.98
N LEU A 41 -11.42 -3.72 -19.24
CA LEU A 41 -11.60 -3.52 -17.80
C LEU A 41 -10.33 -3.82 -16.98
N GLN A 42 -9.55 -4.84 -17.35
CA GLN A 42 -8.32 -5.19 -16.63
C GLN A 42 -7.23 -4.15 -16.86
N ILE A 43 -7.11 -3.64 -18.09
CA ILE A 43 -6.20 -2.53 -18.40
C ILE A 43 -6.63 -1.27 -17.64
N ALA A 44 -7.93 -0.96 -17.63
CA ALA A 44 -8.46 0.17 -16.87
C ALA A 44 -8.16 0.06 -15.37
N ASN A 45 -8.36 -1.13 -14.78
CA ASN A 45 -8.02 -1.38 -13.38
C ASN A 45 -6.52 -1.23 -13.12
N LEU A 46 -5.65 -1.74 -14.01
CA LEU A 46 -4.21 -1.59 -13.87
C LEU A 46 -3.78 -0.11 -13.91
N ILE A 47 -4.32 0.66 -14.85
CA ILE A 47 -4.06 2.11 -14.97
C ILE A 47 -4.56 2.84 -13.72
N PHE A 48 -5.78 2.52 -13.26
CA PHE A 48 -6.34 3.11 -12.05
C PHE A 48 -5.49 2.79 -10.81
N GLN A 49 -5.03 1.55 -10.66
CA GLN A 49 -4.18 1.14 -9.56
C GLN A 49 -2.82 1.88 -9.61
N ALA A 50 -2.21 2.00 -10.79
CA ALA A 50 -0.90 2.62 -10.94
C ALA A 50 -0.94 4.15 -10.79
N LEU A 51 -1.82 4.83 -11.53
CA LEU A 51 -1.88 6.29 -11.57
C LEU A 51 -2.84 6.87 -10.52
N GLY A 52 -3.98 6.24 -10.31
CA GLY A 52 -4.98 6.72 -9.35
C GLY A 52 -4.60 6.42 -7.91
N ILE A 53 -4.17 5.18 -7.63
CA ILE A 53 -3.88 4.75 -6.25
C ILE A 53 -2.40 4.92 -5.91
N ALA A 54 -1.49 4.22 -6.61
CA ALA A 54 -0.09 4.15 -6.21
C ALA A 54 0.63 5.51 -6.36
N CYS A 55 0.48 6.18 -7.50
CA CYS A 55 1.09 7.50 -7.72
C CYS A 55 0.59 8.52 -6.69
N PHE A 56 -0.73 8.61 -6.50
CA PHE A 56 -1.31 9.50 -5.48
C PHE A 56 -0.80 9.18 -4.07
N ALA A 57 -0.76 7.90 -3.69
CA ALA A 57 -0.27 7.46 -2.39
C ALA A 57 1.20 7.86 -2.17
N PHE A 58 2.07 7.68 -3.16
CA PHE A 58 3.47 8.09 -3.06
C PHE A 58 3.66 9.60 -3.03
N VAL A 59 2.91 10.37 -3.83
CA VAL A 59 2.93 11.84 -3.77
C VAL A 59 2.50 12.33 -2.40
N LEU A 60 1.40 11.80 -1.86
CA LEU A 60 0.92 12.12 -0.53
C LEU A 60 1.94 11.71 0.55
N PHE A 61 2.53 10.53 0.43
CA PHE A 61 3.54 10.02 1.35
C PHE A 61 4.79 10.90 1.38
N PHE A 62 5.34 11.26 0.21
CA PHE A 62 6.49 12.17 0.13
C PHE A 62 6.16 13.58 0.62
N TRP A 63 4.95 14.07 0.34
CA TRP A 63 4.46 15.33 0.90
C TRP A 63 4.39 15.29 2.44
N LEU A 64 3.89 14.19 3.01
CA LEU A 64 3.85 13.98 4.46
C LEU A 64 5.25 13.91 5.06
N LEU A 65 6.18 13.18 4.44
CA LEU A 65 7.57 13.09 4.89
C LEU A 65 8.30 14.44 4.87
N ARG A 66 7.91 15.36 3.98
CA ARG A 66 8.44 16.72 3.96
C ARG A 66 7.94 17.59 5.13
N ARG A 67 6.76 17.28 5.69
CA ARG A 67 6.10 18.09 6.73
C ARG A 67 6.20 17.48 8.13
N TYR A 68 6.27 16.16 8.24
CA TYR A 68 6.22 15.38 9.49
C TYR A 68 7.43 14.45 9.60
N PRO A 69 7.91 14.17 10.83
CA PRO A 69 9.01 13.23 11.04
C PRO A 69 8.62 11.82 10.60
N ALA A 70 9.59 11.08 10.05
CA ALA A 70 9.36 9.76 9.43
C ALA A 70 8.68 8.75 10.37
N GLY A 71 8.98 8.79 11.67
CA GLY A 71 8.33 7.91 12.66
C GLY A 71 6.82 8.15 12.81
N THR A 72 6.37 9.41 12.72
CA THR A 72 4.94 9.76 12.77
C THR A 72 4.22 9.35 11.49
N VAL A 73 4.87 9.53 10.33
CA VAL A 73 4.31 9.11 9.03
C VAL A 73 4.20 7.59 8.94
N ALA A 74 5.21 6.85 9.41
CA ALA A 74 5.17 5.39 9.48
C ALA A 74 4.07 4.88 10.43
N SER A 75 3.85 5.58 11.54
CA SER A 75 2.79 5.24 12.50
C SER A 75 1.38 5.44 11.91
N PHE A 76 1.24 6.31 10.90
CA PHE A 76 -0.03 6.52 10.20
C PHE A 76 -0.49 5.29 9.41
N SER A 77 0.44 4.42 8.98
CA SER A 77 0.10 3.15 8.31
C SER A 77 -0.68 2.19 9.21
N PHE A 78 -0.69 2.39 10.54
CA PHE A 78 -1.55 1.62 11.45
C PHE A 78 -3.03 2.01 11.38
N VAL A 79 -3.35 3.17 10.79
CA VAL A 79 -4.74 3.58 10.52
C VAL A 79 -5.29 2.87 9.28
N THR A 80 -4.43 2.43 8.37
CA THR A 80 -4.81 1.78 7.10
C THR A 80 -5.76 0.60 7.30
N PRO A 81 -5.52 -0.38 8.18
CA PRO A 81 -6.45 -1.51 8.36
C PRO A 81 -7.84 -1.08 8.83
N VAL A 82 -7.92 -0.05 9.69
CA VAL A 82 -9.19 0.48 10.19
C VAL A 82 -9.99 1.14 9.06
N LEU A 83 -9.33 1.96 8.25
CA LEU A 83 -9.95 2.57 7.08
C LEU A 83 -10.32 1.53 6.02
N SER A 84 -9.46 0.54 5.77
CA SER A 84 -9.73 -0.55 4.81
C SER A 84 -10.99 -1.34 5.18
N VAL A 85 -11.12 -1.74 6.45
CA VAL A 85 -12.32 -2.39 6.97
C VAL A 85 -13.55 -1.47 6.87
N GLY A 86 -13.41 -0.21 7.31
CA GLY A 86 -14.52 0.74 7.31
C GLY A 86 -15.03 1.02 5.90
N LEU A 87 -14.13 1.18 4.92
CA LEU A 87 -14.47 1.36 3.51
C LEU A 87 -14.98 0.05 2.89
N GLY A 88 -14.45 -1.11 3.27
CA GLY A 88 -14.97 -2.42 2.85
C GLY A 88 -16.43 -2.62 3.26
N TRP A 89 -16.75 -2.31 4.51
CA TRP A 89 -18.13 -2.34 4.99
C TRP A 89 -19.01 -1.28 4.32
N ALA A 90 -18.56 -0.03 4.24
CA ALA A 90 -19.39 1.09 3.78
C ALA A 90 -19.58 1.12 2.25
N VAL A 91 -18.56 0.75 1.47
CA VAL A 91 -18.54 0.85 0.00
C VAL A 91 -18.87 -0.48 -0.66
N LEU A 92 -18.29 -1.59 -0.16
CA LEU A 92 -18.49 -2.93 -0.72
C LEU A 92 -19.63 -3.71 -0.03
N GLY A 93 -20.12 -3.23 1.13
CA GLY A 93 -21.17 -3.91 1.88
C GLY A 93 -20.72 -5.20 2.56
N GLU A 94 -19.42 -5.38 2.79
CA GLU A 94 -18.88 -6.61 3.38
C GLU A 94 -19.33 -6.78 4.83
N GLU A 95 -19.73 -8.01 5.21
CA GLU A 95 -20.12 -8.32 6.58
C GLU A 95 -18.91 -8.22 7.53
N VAL A 96 -18.98 -7.27 8.47
CA VAL A 96 -17.94 -7.06 9.47
C VAL A 96 -18.06 -8.13 10.55
N SER A 97 -17.11 -9.06 10.56
CA SER A 97 -16.99 -10.06 11.63
C SER A 97 -16.85 -9.39 12.99
N ALA A 98 -17.47 -9.98 14.02
CA ALA A 98 -17.37 -9.51 15.42
C ALA A 98 -15.93 -9.47 15.97
N MET A 99 -14.97 -10.10 15.28
CA MET A 99 -13.54 -10.05 15.65
C MET A 99 -12.85 -8.74 15.25
N ILE A 100 -13.42 -8.01 14.28
CA ILE A 100 -12.83 -6.77 13.76
C ILE A 100 -12.72 -5.67 14.83
N PRO A 101 -13.75 -5.39 15.66
CA PRO A 101 -13.63 -4.45 16.78
C PRO A 101 -12.47 -4.80 17.72
N VAL A 102 -12.24 -6.09 18.00
CA VAL A 102 -11.13 -6.54 18.84
C VAL A 102 -9.78 -6.25 18.19
N ALA A 103 -9.64 -6.51 16.88
CA ALA A 103 -8.43 -6.19 16.14
C ALA A 103 -8.14 -4.67 16.10
N VAL A 104 -9.18 -3.84 15.93
CA VAL A 104 -9.06 -2.38 15.95
C VAL A 104 -8.63 -1.88 17.34
N LEU A 105 -9.19 -2.44 18.41
CA LEU A 105 -8.79 -2.11 19.79
C LEU A 105 -7.33 -2.48 20.08
N LEU A 106 -6.88 -3.66 19.62
CA LEU A 106 -5.49 -4.10 19.75
C LEU A 106 -4.54 -3.19 18.97
N LEU A 107 -4.91 -2.79 17.74
CA LEU A 107 -4.15 -1.83 16.93
C LEU A 107 -4.04 -0.47 17.64
N ALA A 108 -5.14 0.05 18.16
CA ALA A 108 -5.15 1.31 18.92
C ALA A 108 -4.25 1.24 20.16
N GLY A 109 -4.30 0.12 20.90
CA GLY A 109 -3.43 -0.13 22.04
C GLY A 109 -1.95 -0.21 21.67
N GLY A 110 -1.61 -0.90 20.58
CA GLY A 110 -0.23 -0.97 20.06
C GLY A 110 0.29 0.39 19.63
N LEU A 111 -0.52 1.18 18.92
CA LEU A 111 -0.16 2.54 18.50
C LEU A 111 0.06 3.45 19.72
N TRP A 112 -0.81 3.38 20.72
CA TRP A 112 -0.64 4.14 21.96
C TRP A 112 0.65 3.78 22.70
N LEU A 113 0.99 2.49 22.77
CA LEU A 113 2.23 2.03 23.40
C LEU A 113 3.49 2.52 22.66
N ILE A 114 3.45 2.54 21.33
CA ILE A 114 4.55 3.02 20.48
C ILE A 114 4.74 4.54 20.64
N ASN A 115 3.64 5.30 20.70
CA ASN A 115 3.68 6.76 20.83
C ASN A 115 3.84 7.27 22.28
N ARG A 116 3.94 6.38 23.28
CA ARG A 116 4.09 6.73 24.70
C ARG A 116 5.49 7.23 25.10
N LYS A 117 6.39 7.51 24.15
CA LYS A 117 7.67 8.18 24.43
C LYS A 117 7.71 9.56 23.80
#